data_AF-A0A841VI42-F1
#
_entry.id   AF-A0A841VI42-F1
#
_cell.length_a   1.000
_cell.length_b   1.000
_cell.length_c   1.000
_cell.angle_alpha   90.00
_cell.angle_beta   90.00
_cell.angle_gamma   90.00
#
_symmetry.space_group_name_H-M   'P 1'
#
loop_
_entity.id
_entity.type
_entity.pdbx_description
1 polymer ?
#
loop_
_entity_poly.entity_id
_entity_poly.type
_entity_poly.pdbx_seq_one_letter_code
_entity_poly.pdbx_strand_id
1 'polypeptide(L)'
;MTLPVTVTFMLTDWIAKGLKDGTFERVGGVIREVASKKIVTWLRDNRSLAPQAMSFATNPVTGVLNLIVSGANAAISTKGFADVNRRLGGIEQDLGVIGQSLQVTQGILQITSAASVLNLGVSVMGFAVISQRINEIENQLKQAAELLNKINRKIDLSFYANFHAGIELALNAFTMTRVENRRSSALQAINRFLEAEHIYKDYTVNELSQKSPIIDKYILTLSLAYIAEARCHLELEEHETALRRFQEGAKFIRLLLQKYIEVMLTSNPAAYLHPQFKGQIDLHKLTQIYQWIDPNFNENTVFEIQRENMFKLTQSHDEWLSSLPSAIVDRSEIQWGIFGGNPTPFTGRFEKEAYKRLPQAFEVMECMIETNRRFEAYQTELQAISQLGISFHDWLKLTPSTEIKPDGAELMYIIPSKPLELQPSM
;
A
#
# COMPACT_ATOMS: atom_id res chain seq x y z
N MET A 1 -30.58 19.51 0.84
CA MET A 1 -29.62 19.81 -0.24
C MET A 1 -29.20 18.48 -0.85
N THR A 2 -29.32 18.32 -2.16
CA THR A 2 -28.81 17.13 -2.86
C THR A 2 -27.30 17.27 -3.00
N LEU A 3 -26.53 16.40 -2.35
CA LEU A 3 -25.08 16.37 -2.50
C LEU A 3 -24.73 16.09 -3.98
N PRO A 4 -23.66 16.69 -4.53
CA PRO A 4 -23.27 16.50 -5.94
C PRO A 4 -22.63 15.12 -6.22
N VAL A 5 -22.88 14.14 -5.35
CA VAL A 5 -22.36 12.77 -5.39
C VAL A 5 -23.48 11.76 -5.13
N THR A 6 -23.38 10.61 -5.78
CA THR A 6 -24.20 9.42 -5.54
C THR A 6 -23.36 8.38 -4.82
N VAL A 7 -23.93 7.73 -3.80
CA VAL A 7 -23.25 6.72 -3.00
C VAL A 7 -23.99 5.39 -3.14
N THR A 8 -23.30 4.32 -3.53
CA THR A 8 -23.89 3.01 -3.82
C THR A 8 -22.99 1.86 -3.35
N PHE A 9 -23.55 0.70 -3.02
CA PHE A 9 -22.80 -0.54 -2.76
C PHE A 9 -22.55 -1.35 -4.03
N MET A 10 -23.21 -1.00 -5.13
CA MET A 10 -23.11 -1.72 -6.40
C MET A 10 -22.30 -0.92 -7.42
N LEU A 11 -21.32 -1.55 -8.05
CA LEU A 11 -20.65 -0.93 -9.19
C LEU A 11 -21.66 -0.80 -10.33
N THR A 12 -21.80 0.41 -10.87
CA THR A 12 -22.72 0.64 -11.99
C THR A 12 -22.22 -0.05 -13.26
N ASP A 13 -23.14 -0.55 -14.09
CA ASP A 13 -22.82 -1.33 -15.30
C ASP A 13 -21.89 -0.60 -16.27
N TRP A 14 -22.01 0.72 -16.38
CA TRP A 14 -21.17 1.52 -17.28
C TRP A 14 -19.74 1.64 -16.76
N ILE A 15 -19.52 1.68 -15.44
CA ILE A 15 -18.17 1.64 -14.85
C ILE A 15 -17.56 0.25 -15.02
N ALA A 16 -18.35 -0.81 -14.80
CA ALA A 16 -17.90 -2.18 -15.02
C ALA A 16 -17.50 -2.42 -16.49
N LYS A 17 -18.30 -1.91 -17.43
CA LYS A 17 -18.00 -1.95 -18.86
C LYS A 17 -16.72 -1.19 -19.18
N GLY A 18 -16.56 0.03 -18.65
CA GLY A 18 -15.39 0.86 -18.92
C GLY A 18 -14.08 0.27 -18.38
N LEU A 19 -14.12 -0.45 -17.26
CA LEU A 19 -12.98 -1.22 -16.77
C LEU A 19 -12.66 -2.41 -17.67
N LYS A 20 -13.69 -3.10 -18.19
CA LYS A 20 -13.54 -4.28 -19.04
C LYS A 20 -12.98 -3.93 -20.43
N ASP A 21 -13.39 -2.80 -21.01
CA ASP A 21 -12.93 -2.35 -22.32
C ASP A 21 -11.66 -1.49 -22.26
N GLY A 22 -11.17 -1.18 -21.05
CA GLY A 22 -9.95 -0.41 -20.82
C GLY A 22 -10.11 1.10 -21.01
N THR A 23 -11.33 1.61 -21.16
CA THR A 23 -11.58 3.07 -21.15
C THR A 23 -11.38 3.68 -19.77
N PHE A 24 -11.58 2.88 -18.70
CA PHE A 24 -11.31 3.24 -17.32
C PHE A 24 -10.19 2.38 -16.73
N GLU A 25 -9.42 2.97 -15.82
CA GLU A 25 -8.41 2.28 -15.02
C GLU A 25 -8.67 2.52 -13.53
N ARG A 26 -8.28 1.54 -12.71
CA ARG A 26 -8.23 1.68 -11.26
C ARG A 26 -6.83 2.08 -10.82
N VAL A 27 -6.72 3.12 -10.02
CA VAL A 27 -5.49 3.56 -9.36
C VAL A 27 -5.76 3.70 -7.87
N GLY A 28 -5.27 2.74 -7.09
CA GLY A 28 -5.48 2.67 -5.64
C GLY A 28 -6.98 2.62 -5.30
N GLY A 29 -7.46 3.68 -4.65
CA GLY A 29 -8.85 3.87 -4.22
C GLY A 29 -9.76 4.55 -5.25
N VAL A 30 -9.34 4.73 -6.49
CA VAL A 30 -10.07 5.55 -7.47
C VAL A 30 -10.16 4.85 -8.82
N ILE A 31 -11.27 5.05 -9.52
CA ILE A 31 -11.42 4.73 -10.94
C ILE A 31 -11.46 6.04 -11.73
N ARG A 32 -10.68 6.10 -12.81
CA ARG A 32 -10.57 7.28 -13.67
C ARG A 32 -10.53 6.89 -15.15
N GLU A 33 -10.84 7.85 -16.01
CA GLU A 33 -10.66 7.71 -17.46
C GLU A 33 -9.19 7.57 -17.84
N VAL A 34 -8.85 6.63 -18.72
CA VAL A 34 -7.45 6.42 -19.14
C VAL A 34 -6.92 7.61 -19.93
N ALA A 35 -7.72 8.19 -20.82
CA ALA A 35 -7.31 9.27 -21.72
C ALA A 35 -7.24 10.64 -21.03
N SER A 36 -8.29 11.00 -20.28
CA SER A 36 -8.43 12.34 -19.66
C SER A 36 -7.97 12.40 -18.21
N LYS A 37 -7.78 11.24 -17.55
CA LYS A 37 -7.53 11.10 -16.11
C LYS A 37 -8.64 11.66 -15.22
N LYS A 38 -9.82 11.96 -15.77
CA LYS A 38 -10.99 12.43 -14.99
C LYS A 38 -11.47 11.35 -14.03
N ILE A 39 -11.77 11.75 -12.81
CA ILE A 39 -12.21 10.83 -11.76
C ILE A 39 -13.68 10.46 -12.00
N VAL A 40 -13.91 9.15 -12.08
CA VAL A 40 -15.22 8.54 -12.35
C VAL A 40 -15.86 8.05 -11.05
N THR A 41 -15.10 7.47 -10.13
CA THR A 41 -15.61 7.06 -8.82
C THR A 41 -14.48 6.86 -7.82
N TRP A 42 -14.77 7.09 -6.55
CA TRP A 42 -13.93 6.64 -5.43
C TRP A 42 -14.44 5.31 -4.88
N LEU A 43 -13.52 4.46 -4.44
CA LEU A 43 -13.76 3.22 -3.74
C LEU A 43 -13.47 3.46 -2.27
N ARG A 44 -14.44 3.16 -1.43
CA ARG A 44 -14.31 3.32 0.01
C ARG A 44 -14.62 1.99 0.69
N ASP A 45 -13.75 1.57 1.60
CA ASP A 45 -13.97 0.38 2.41
C ASP A 45 -15.14 0.62 3.38
N ASN A 46 -16.11 -0.29 3.39
CA ASN A 46 -17.28 -0.29 4.26
C ASN A 46 -17.19 -1.39 5.34
N ARG A 47 -15.97 -1.88 5.62
CA ARG A 47 -15.73 -2.77 6.75
C ARG A 47 -15.84 -1.94 8.03
N SER A 48 -16.84 -2.22 8.86
CA SER A 48 -16.78 -1.82 10.26
C SER A 48 -15.58 -2.54 10.87
N LEU A 49 -14.49 -1.82 11.12
CA LEU A 49 -13.37 -2.33 11.89
C LEU A 49 -13.84 -2.52 13.34
N ALA A 50 -14.59 -3.58 13.60
CA ALA A 50 -14.62 -4.14 14.94
C ALA A 50 -13.16 -4.52 15.28
N PRO A 51 -12.74 -4.37 16.55
CA PRO A 51 -11.41 -4.80 16.99
C PRO A 51 -11.38 -6.33 17.02
N GLN A 52 -11.38 -6.96 15.85
CA GLN A 52 -11.02 -8.35 15.71
C GLN A 52 -9.50 -8.38 15.58
N ALA A 53 -8.86 -9.02 16.54
CA ALA A 53 -7.42 -9.21 16.57
C ALA A 53 -7.00 -9.89 15.26
N MET A 54 -6.43 -9.10 14.34
CA MET A 54 -5.70 -9.63 13.20
C MET A 54 -4.44 -10.29 13.76
N SER A 55 -4.41 -11.62 13.78
CA SER A 55 -3.19 -12.34 14.13
C SER A 55 -2.28 -12.39 12.90
N PHE A 56 -1.19 -11.66 12.95
CA PHE A 56 -0.17 -11.69 11.91
C PHE A 56 0.89 -12.72 12.29
N ALA A 57 1.05 -13.76 11.47
CA ALA A 57 2.21 -14.63 11.58
C ALA A 57 3.36 -13.95 10.83
N THR A 58 4.27 -13.33 11.57
CA THR A 58 5.53 -12.83 11.03
C THR A 58 6.51 -13.99 10.92
N ASN A 59 7.27 -14.06 9.82
CA ASN A 59 8.50 -14.85 9.82
C ASN A 59 9.61 -13.97 10.42
N PRO A 60 10.14 -14.32 11.62
CA PRO A 60 11.02 -13.45 12.41
C PRO A 60 12.37 -13.12 11.75
N VAL A 61 12.66 -13.71 10.58
CA VAL A 61 13.89 -13.47 9.82
C VAL A 61 13.67 -12.50 8.63
N THR A 62 12.43 -12.20 8.24
CA THR A 62 12.15 -11.51 6.95
C THR A 62 11.12 -10.38 7.01
N GLY A 63 10.39 -10.20 8.12
CA GLY A 63 9.44 -9.09 8.27
C GLY A 63 8.24 -9.12 7.30
N VAL A 64 8.08 -10.18 6.52
CA VAL A 64 6.95 -10.38 5.59
C VAL A 64 5.73 -10.86 6.35
N LEU A 65 4.56 -10.29 6.02
CA LEU A 65 3.27 -10.59 6.60
C LEU A 65 2.64 -11.81 5.91
N ASN A 66 2.40 -12.90 6.65
CA ASN A 66 1.39 -13.89 6.27
C ASN A 66 0.07 -13.52 6.94
N LEU A 67 -0.94 -13.19 6.14
CA LEU A 67 -2.31 -12.94 6.61
C LEU A 67 -3.00 -14.27 6.89
N ILE A 68 -3.19 -14.61 8.17
CA ILE A 68 -4.03 -15.73 8.60
C ILE A 68 -5.32 -15.14 9.15
N VAL A 69 -6.42 -15.32 8.42
CA VAL A 69 -7.76 -14.96 8.88
C VAL A 69 -8.26 -16.09 9.78
N SER A 70 -8.23 -15.89 11.10
CA SER A 70 -8.89 -16.79 12.03
C SER A 70 -10.39 -16.48 12.09
N GLY A 71 -11.15 -17.04 11.16
CA GLY A 71 -12.60 -17.15 11.24
C GLY A 71 -12.98 -18.63 11.29
N ALA A 72 -13.78 -19.03 12.28
CA ALA A 72 -14.36 -20.38 12.33
C ALA A 72 -15.03 -20.69 10.97
N ASN A 73 -14.74 -21.88 10.44
CA ASN A 73 -14.79 -22.32 9.03
C ASN A 73 -13.54 -21.99 8.18
N ALA A 74 -12.36 -22.07 8.79
CA ALA A 74 -11.11 -22.29 8.08
C ALA A 74 -11.06 -23.73 7.52
N ALA A 75 -11.60 -23.91 6.31
CA ALA A 75 -11.31 -25.06 5.48
C ALA A 75 -10.71 -24.60 4.12
N ILE A 76 -9.37 -24.61 4.09
CA ILE A 76 -8.53 -24.92 2.92
C ILE A 76 -8.50 -23.87 1.79
N SER A 77 -7.64 -22.86 1.90
CA SER A 77 -6.99 -22.25 0.74
C SER A 77 -5.58 -22.82 0.61
N THR A 78 -5.45 -23.85 -0.24
CA THR A 78 -4.21 -24.31 -0.92
C THR A 78 -4.44 -25.59 -1.75
N LYS A 79 -5.63 -26.20 -1.72
CA LYS A 79 -6.03 -27.28 -2.65
C LYS A 79 -7.15 -26.91 -3.65
N GLY A 80 -7.59 -25.64 -3.67
CA GLY A 80 -8.77 -25.20 -4.42
C GLY A 80 -8.59 -24.96 -5.93
N PHE A 81 -7.38 -25.04 -6.49
CA PHE A 81 -7.16 -24.77 -7.92
C PHE A 81 -7.15 -26.01 -8.83
N ALA A 82 -7.15 -27.24 -8.28
CA ALA A 82 -7.15 -28.46 -9.09
C ALA A 82 -8.53 -29.13 -9.22
N ASP A 83 -9.50 -28.83 -8.35
CA ASP A 83 -10.77 -29.57 -8.27
C ASP A 83 -11.93 -28.93 -9.06
N VAL A 84 -11.78 -27.67 -9.48
CA VAL A 84 -12.81 -26.96 -10.29
C VAL A 84 -12.92 -27.52 -11.71
N ASN A 85 -11.85 -28.16 -12.23
CA ASN A 85 -11.88 -28.75 -13.57
C ASN A 85 -12.59 -30.12 -13.64
N ARG A 86 -13.00 -30.72 -12.51
CA ARG A 86 -13.55 -32.08 -12.48
C ARG A 86 -15.05 -32.16 -12.17
N ARG A 87 -15.76 -31.03 -12.07
CA ARG A 87 -17.21 -30.98 -11.82
C ARG A 87 -18.04 -30.33 -12.94
N LEU A 88 -17.54 -30.39 -14.17
CA LEU A 88 -18.33 -30.21 -15.40
C LEU A 88 -18.97 -31.54 -15.81
N GLY A 89 -20.01 -31.94 -15.08
CA GLY A 89 -20.79 -33.13 -15.38
C GLY A 89 -22.00 -33.24 -14.46
N GLY A 90 -23.01 -32.40 -14.67
CA GLY A 90 -24.25 -32.44 -13.90
C GLY A 90 -25.11 -31.19 -14.12
N ILE A 91 -26.19 -31.37 -14.86
CA ILE A 91 -27.14 -30.41 -15.43
C ILE A 91 -28.10 -29.79 -14.38
N GLU A 92 -28.45 -28.51 -14.61
CA GLU A 92 -29.71 -27.74 -14.39
C GLU A 92 -30.54 -27.95 -13.10
N GLN A 93 -31.24 -26.99 -12.47
CA GLN A 93 -32.05 -25.89 -13.00
C GLN A 93 -32.50 -24.97 -11.83
N ASP A 94 -32.72 -23.68 -12.14
CA ASP A 94 -33.57 -22.67 -11.48
C ASP A 94 -33.17 -21.96 -10.16
N LEU A 95 -33.35 -20.63 -10.24
CA LEU A 95 -33.29 -19.54 -9.22
C LEU A 95 -31.90 -19.00 -8.83
N GLY A 96 -31.33 -18.09 -9.64
CA GLY A 96 -30.03 -17.47 -9.31
C GLY A 96 -29.67 -16.19 -10.05
N VAL A 97 -30.57 -15.21 -10.21
CA VAL A 97 -30.24 -13.94 -10.91
C VAL A 97 -29.51 -12.93 -10.02
N ILE A 98 -29.42 -13.13 -8.70
CA ILE A 98 -28.72 -12.20 -7.78
C ILE A 98 -27.25 -12.63 -7.52
N GLY A 99 -26.85 -13.88 -7.82
CA GLY A 99 -25.50 -14.39 -7.54
C GLY A 99 -24.44 -14.11 -8.62
N GLN A 100 -24.85 -13.96 -9.89
CA GLN A 100 -23.92 -13.86 -11.02
C GLN A 100 -23.33 -12.45 -11.23
N SER A 101 -24.04 -11.38 -10.83
CA SER A 101 -23.52 -10.00 -10.97
C SER A 101 -22.39 -9.70 -9.98
N LEU A 102 -22.43 -10.30 -8.78
CA LEU A 102 -21.40 -10.12 -7.75
C LEU A 102 -20.07 -10.80 -8.12
N GLN A 103 -20.11 -12.02 -8.70
CA GLN A 103 -18.90 -12.75 -9.08
C GLN A 103 -18.18 -12.15 -10.29
N VAL A 104 -18.92 -11.66 -11.29
CA VAL A 104 -18.33 -11.04 -12.49
C VAL A 104 -17.75 -9.64 -12.18
N THR A 105 -18.36 -8.89 -11.26
CA THR A 105 -17.91 -7.54 -10.87
C THR A 105 -16.64 -7.57 -10.01
N GLN A 106 -16.50 -8.57 -9.13
CA GLN A 106 -15.27 -8.75 -8.34
C GLN A 106 -14.09 -9.27 -9.17
N GLY A 107 -14.35 -10.08 -10.20
CA GLY A 107 -13.31 -10.61 -11.10
C GLY A 107 -12.69 -9.56 -12.03
N ILE A 108 -13.43 -8.52 -12.43
CA ILE A 108 -12.93 -7.42 -13.29
C ILE A 108 -12.15 -6.39 -12.47
N LEU A 109 -12.51 -6.22 -11.19
CA LEU A 109 -11.81 -5.31 -10.28
C LEU A 109 -10.56 -5.92 -9.66
N GLN A 110 -10.04 -7.06 -10.19
CA GLN A 110 -9.00 -7.92 -9.60
C GLN A 110 -8.23 -7.13 -8.57
N ILE A 111 -8.71 -7.27 -7.34
CA ILE A 111 -8.29 -6.44 -6.24
C ILE A 111 -6.86 -6.89 -6.02
N THR A 112 -5.89 -6.13 -6.55
CA THR A 112 -4.51 -6.22 -6.13
C THR A 112 -4.44 -5.65 -4.71
N SER A 113 -5.12 -6.32 -3.77
CA SER A 113 -4.90 -6.24 -2.34
C SER A 113 -3.62 -6.98 -2.00
N ALA A 114 -2.56 -6.77 -2.77
CA ALA A 114 -1.22 -7.08 -2.30
C ALA A 114 -0.99 -6.15 -1.12
N ALA A 115 -1.21 -6.68 0.09
CA ALA A 115 -0.89 -6.21 1.45
C ALA A 115 -0.59 -4.71 1.69
N SER A 116 -1.23 -3.77 0.97
CA SER A 116 -1.01 -2.34 1.17
C SER A 116 -1.49 -1.92 2.56
N VAL A 117 -0.66 -1.11 3.22
CA VAL A 117 -0.88 -0.67 4.60
C VAL A 117 -2.04 0.32 4.72
N LEU A 118 -2.29 1.10 3.66
CA LEU A 118 -3.40 2.07 3.59
C LEU A 118 -4.69 1.38 3.11
N ASN A 119 -5.86 1.80 3.59
CA ASN A 119 -7.16 1.34 3.09
C ASN A 119 -7.50 1.94 1.71
N LEU A 120 -8.48 1.38 1.00
CA LEU A 120 -8.89 1.89 -0.32
C LEU A 120 -9.46 3.30 -0.25
N GLY A 121 -10.23 3.61 0.79
CA GLY A 121 -10.61 4.97 1.14
C GLY A 121 -9.73 5.49 2.27
N VAL A 122 -8.70 6.28 1.95
CA VAL A 122 -7.81 6.84 2.98
C VAL A 122 -8.57 7.79 3.91
N SER A 123 -9.65 8.42 3.44
CA SER A 123 -10.59 9.20 4.28
C SER A 123 -11.28 8.37 5.36
N VAL A 124 -11.31 7.05 5.28
CA VAL A 124 -11.89 6.19 6.33
C VAL A 124 -10.91 5.87 7.46
N MET A 125 -9.60 6.06 7.25
CA MET A 125 -8.58 5.83 8.29
C MET A 125 -8.62 6.89 9.40
N GLY A 126 -9.57 6.79 10.32
CA GLY A 126 -9.56 7.59 11.55
C GLY A 126 -8.27 7.39 12.37
N PHE A 127 -8.02 8.28 13.33
CA PHE A 127 -6.80 8.23 14.14
C PHE A 127 -6.60 6.92 14.92
N ALA A 128 -7.67 6.18 15.23
CA ALA A 128 -7.57 4.84 15.79
C ALA A 128 -6.89 3.84 14.83
N VAL A 129 -7.21 3.90 13.54
CA VAL A 129 -6.56 3.09 12.50
C VAL A 129 -5.10 3.50 12.33
N ILE A 130 -4.83 4.82 12.31
CA ILE A 130 -3.45 5.35 12.24
C ILE A 130 -2.64 4.86 13.45
N SER A 131 -3.19 4.92 14.66
CA SER A 131 -2.55 4.40 15.88
C SER A 131 -2.21 2.91 15.76
N GLN A 132 -3.16 2.09 15.30
CA GLN A 132 -2.93 0.67 15.08
C GLN A 132 -1.79 0.42 14.09
N ARG A 133 -1.78 1.11 12.94
CA ARG A 133 -0.72 0.96 11.93
C ARG A 133 0.64 1.40 12.45
N ILE A 134 0.71 2.46 13.24
CA ILE A 134 1.95 2.88 13.88
C ILE A 134 2.45 1.85 14.88
N ASN A 135 1.57 1.27 15.70
CA ASN A 135 1.94 0.20 16.61
C ASN A 135 2.48 -1.03 15.86
N GLU A 136 1.86 -1.39 14.73
CA GLU A 136 2.34 -2.47 13.85
C GLU A 136 3.75 -2.16 13.32
N ILE A 137 3.99 -0.95 12.80
CA ILE A 137 5.30 -0.53 12.30
C ILE A 137 6.34 -0.47 13.43
N GLU A 138 5.98 0.05 14.60
CA GLU A 138 6.87 0.11 15.76
C GLU A 138 7.29 -1.29 16.22
N ASN A 139 6.36 -2.25 16.25
CA ASN A 139 6.66 -3.64 16.57
C ASN A 139 7.57 -4.29 15.51
N GLN A 140 7.36 -4.00 14.23
CA GLN A 140 8.24 -4.44 13.16
C GLN A 140 9.64 -3.84 13.28
N LEU A 141 9.73 -2.56 13.63
CA LEU A 141 11.01 -1.89 13.88
C LEU A 141 11.72 -2.43 15.11
N LYS A 142 11.00 -2.80 16.18
CA LYS A 142 11.60 -3.47 17.35
C LYS A 142 12.20 -4.83 16.97
N GLN A 143 11.49 -5.63 16.18
CA GLN A 143 12.01 -6.91 15.67
C GLN A 143 13.22 -6.70 14.76
N ALA A 144 13.17 -5.70 13.86
CA ALA A 144 14.31 -5.33 13.04
C ALA A 144 15.48 -4.79 13.88
N ALA A 145 15.21 -4.03 14.95
CA ALA A 145 16.22 -3.50 15.87
C ALA A 145 16.91 -4.60 16.66
N GLU A 146 16.22 -5.67 17.08
CA GLU A 146 16.86 -6.83 17.71
C GLU A 146 17.86 -7.52 16.77
N LEU A 147 17.54 -7.54 15.48
CA LEU A 147 18.42 -8.04 14.43
C LEU A 147 19.58 -7.06 14.13
N LEU A 148 19.30 -5.75 14.07
CA LEU A 148 20.27 -4.68 13.80
C LEU A 148 21.16 -4.33 15.00
N ASN A 149 20.73 -4.60 16.24
CA ASN A 149 21.51 -4.46 17.46
C ASN A 149 22.71 -5.43 17.46
N LYS A 150 22.60 -6.57 16.75
CA LYS A 150 23.75 -7.45 16.49
C LYS A 150 24.83 -6.79 15.62
N ILE A 151 24.48 -5.68 14.95
CA ILE A 151 25.33 -4.88 14.06
C ILE A 151 25.55 -3.46 14.62
N ASN A 152 25.29 -3.24 15.91
CA ASN A 152 25.50 -1.98 16.65
C ASN A 152 24.75 -0.75 16.09
N ARG A 153 23.61 -0.95 15.41
CA ARG A 153 22.75 0.13 14.91
C ARG A 153 21.55 0.32 15.84
N LYS A 154 21.41 1.49 16.46
CA LYS A 154 20.29 1.83 17.33
C LYS A 154 19.17 2.52 16.55
N ILE A 155 17.96 2.01 16.67
CA ILE A 155 16.74 2.69 16.23
C ILE A 155 16.23 3.54 17.39
N ASP A 156 16.10 4.84 17.20
CA ASP A 156 15.53 5.72 18.22
C ASP A 156 14.00 5.63 18.21
N LEU A 157 13.46 4.80 19.12
CA LEU A 157 12.03 4.62 19.29
C LEU A 157 11.36 5.79 20.04
N SER A 158 12.13 6.73 20.61
CA SER A 158 11.54 7.87 21.34
C SER A 158 10.68 8.76 20.43
N PHE A 159 10.97 8.80 19.14
CA PHE A 159 10.19 9.55 18.15
C PHE A 159 8.81 8.94 17.87
N TYR A 160 8.62 7.64 18.11
CA TYR A 160 7.29 7.02 18.05
C TYR A 160 6.41 7.48 19.19
N ALA A 161 6.97 7.72 20.38
CA ALA A 161 6.21 8.29 21.50
C ALA A 161 5.69 9.70 21.17
N ASN A 162 6.50 10.52 20.48
CA ASN A 162 6.07 11.84 20.02
C ASN A 162 4.93 11.75 18.99
N PHE A 163 5.00 10.79 18.07
CA PHE A 163 3.94 10.56 17.09
C PHE A 163 2.64 10.06 17.74
N HIS A 164 2.74 9.11 18.69
CA HIS A 164 1.60 8.65 19.49
C HIS A 164 0.95 9.79 20.27
N ALA A 165 1.74 10.67 20.89
CA ALA A 165 1.21 11.85 21.57
C ALA A 165 0.43 12.77 20.61
N GLY A 166 0.91 12.95 19.37
CA GLY A 166 0.17 13.66 18.33
C GLY A 166 -1.16 12.99 17.98
N ILE A 167 -1.17 11.66 17.85
CA ILE A 167 -2.39 10.88 17.58
C ILE A 167 -3.40 10.99 18.73
N GLU A 168 -2.95 10.92 19.99
CA GLU A 168 -3.82 11.08 21.16
C GLU A 168 -4.43 12.49 21.22
N LEU A 169 -3.62 13.53 20.97
CA LEU A 169 -4.10 14.91 20.87
C LEU A 169 -5.16 15.06 19.76
N ALA A 170 -4.95 14.40 18.62
CA ALA A 170 -5.92 14.40 17.53
C ALA A 170 -7.20 13.63 17.89
N LEU A 171 -7.13 12.42 18.46
CA LEU A 171 -8.30 11.67 18.93
C LEU A 171 -9.14 12.49 19.92
N ASN A 172 -8.48 13.17 20.85
CA ASN A 172 -9.16 14.03 21.81
C ASN A 172 -9.81 15.24 21.12
N ALA A 173 -9.12 15.87 20.16
CA ALA A 173 -9.67 17.00 19.42
C ALA A 173 -11.00 16.66 18.70
N PHE A 174 -11.11 15.45 18.15
CA PHE A 174 -12.29 15.03 17.37
C PHE A 174 -13.45 14.51 18.24
N THR A 175 -13.23 14.36 19.55
CA THR A 175 -14.26 13.89 20.50
C THR A 175 -14.69 14.99 21.49
N MET A 176 -13.96 16.09 21.58
CA MET A 176 -14.29 17.23 22.42
C MET A 176 -15.51 18.02 21.91
N THR A 177 -16.33 18.52 22.84
CA THR A 177 -17.55 19.29 22.50
C THR A 177 -17.31 20.79 22.33
N ARG A 178 -16.32 21.35 23.04
CA ARG A 178 -16.02 22.80 22.99
C ARG A 178 -15.06 23.12 21.86
N VAL A 179 -15.49 23.99 20.94
CA VAL A 179 -14.74 24.37 19.72
C VAL A 179 -13.31 24.85 20.03
N GLU A 180 -13.13 25.72 21.03
CA GLU A 180 -11.80 26.23 21.40
C GLU A 180 -10.83 25.14 21.85
N ASN A 181 -11.33 24.16 22.61
CA ASN A 181 -10.51 23.04 23.08
C ASN A 181 -10.15 22.12 21.92
N ARG A 182 -11.09 21.86 21.00
CA ARG A 182 -10.81 21.12 19.75
C ARG A 182 -9.71 21.79 18.96
N ARG A 183 -9.83 23.09 18.73
CA ARG A 183 -8.86 23.88 17.96
C ARG A 183 -7.47 23.83 18.59
N SER A 184 -7.38 24.07 19.89
CA SER A 184 -6.11 24.00 20.62
C SER A 184 -5.45 22.62 20.54
N SER A 185 -6.24 21.54 20.73
CA SER A 185 -5.73 20.17 20.67
C SER A 185 -5.31 19.77 19.25
N ALA A 186 -6.06 20.17 18.23
CA ALA A 186 -5.72 19.93 16.83
C ALA A 186 -4.43 20.66 16.41
N LEU A 187 -4.24 21.93 16.82
CA LEU A 187 -3.00 22.67 16.57
C LEU A 187 -1.79 22.03 17.24
N GLN A 188 -1.94 21.53 18.47
CA GLN A 188 -0.88 20.78 19.14
C GLN A 188 -0.54 19.48 18.42
N ALA A 189 -1.55 18.75 17.95
CA ALA A 189 -1.34 17.54 17.14
C ALA A 189 -0.60 17.85 15.83
N ILE A 190 -1.00 18.92 15.12
CA ILE A 190 -0.32 19.37 13.89
C ILE A 190 1.16 19.61 14.14
N ASN A 191 1.53 20.35 15.20
CA ASN A 191 2.94 20.60 15.51
C ASN A 191 3.74 19.30 15.75
N ARG A 192 3.13 18.31 16.39
CA ARG A 192 3.76 16.99 16.64
C ARG A 192 3.93 16.20 15.34
N PHE A 193 2.96 16.27 14.43
CA PHE A 193 3.05 15.62 13.12
C PHE A 193 4.06 16.29 12.20
N LEU A 194 4.15 17.62 12.23
CA LEU A 194 5.19 18.38 11.54
C LEU A 194 6.60 18.00 12.01
N GLU A 195 6.78 17.90 13.32
CA GLU A 195 8.05 17.45 13.91
C GLU A 195 8.38 16.02 13.45
N ALA A 196 7.41 15.10 13.54
CA ALA A 196 7.56 13.73 13.06
C ALA A 196 7.90 13.66 11.57
N GLU A 197 7.26 14.47 10.72
CA GLU A 197 7.62 14.55 9.31
C GLU A 197 9.09 14.90 9.11
N HIS A 198 9.59 15.95 9.78
CA HIS A 198 10.99 16.36 9.65
C HIS A 198 11.95 15.23 10.03
N ILE A 199 11.71 14.58 11.16
CA ILE A 199 12.54 13.47 11.65
C ILE A 199 12.52 12.29 10.67
N TYR A 200 11.33 11.84 10.28
CA TYR A 200 11.21 10.65 9.43
C TYR A 200 11.66 10.91 7.99
N LYS A 201 11.62 12.16 7.50
CA LYS A 201 12.26 12.54 6.22
C LYS A 201 13.76 12.27 6.27
N ASP A 202 14.45 12.81 7.28
CA ASP A 202 15.90 12.68 7.41
C ASP A 202 16.30 11.21 7.62
N TYR A 203 15.57 10.49 8.47
CA TYR A 203 15.80 9.06 8.68
C TYR A 203 15.62 8.27 7.40
N THR A 204 14.53 8.48 6.66
CA THR A 204 14.29 7.75 5.41
C THR A 204 15.40 8.01 4.39
N VAL A 205 15.85 9.25 4.23
CA VAL A 205 16.94 9.60 3.30
C VAL A 205 18.27 8.94 3.71
N ASN A 206 18.57 8.92 5.01
CA ASN A 206 19.77 8.28 5.53
C ASN A 206 19.73 6.75 5.34
N GLU A 207 18.60 6.11 5.66
CA GLU A 207 18.40 4.68 5.46
C GLU A 207 18.45 4.27 3.98
N LEU A 208 17.88 5.09 3.09
CA LEU A 208 17.95 4.90 1.63
C LEU A 208 19.39 4.89 1.14
N SER A 209 20.21 5.83 1.62
CA SER A 209 21.63 5.91 1.27
C SER A 209 22.40 4.66 1.71
N GLN A 210 21.96 4.03 2.80
CA GLN A 210 22.54 2.79 3.33
C GLN A 210 21.87 1.52 2.80
N LYS A 211 20.83 1.64 1.97
CA LYS A 211 20.06 0.52 1.39
C LYS A 211 19.54 -0.46 2.44
N SER A 212 19.08 0.08 3.57
CA SER A 212 18.72 -0.63 4.81
C SER A 212 17.35 -1.35 4.76
N PRO A 213 17.12 -2.43 5.51
CA PRO A 213 15.86 -3.18 5.52
C PRO A 213 14.66 -2.48 6.20
N ILE A 214 14.86 -1.29 6.77
CA ILE A 214 13.81 -0.52 7.44
C ILE A 214 13.31 0.69 6.64
N ILE A 215 13.81 0.89 5.40
CA ILE A 215 13.43 2.04 4.57
C ILE A 215 11.91 2.12 4.37
N ASP A 216 11.28 1.02 4.02
CA ASP A 216 9.83 0.93 3.79
C ASP A 216 9.03 1.31 5.04
N LYS A 217 9.52 0.92 6.23
CA LYS A 217 8.86 1.25 7.52
C LYS A 217 8.86 2.76 7.75
N TYR A 218 9.96 3.44 7.45
CA TYR A 218 10.02 4.90 7.59
C TYR A 218 9.23 5.64 6.51
N ILE A 219 9.19 5.15 5.27
CA ILE A 219 8.31 5.70 4.23
C ILE A 219 6.84 5.59 4.66
N LEU A 220 6.43 4.45 5.23
CA LEU A 220 5.08 4.23 5.73
C LEU A 220 4.75 5.15 6.91
N THR A 221 5.66 5.28 7.88
CA THR A 221 5.47 6.19 9.01
C THR A 221 5.35 7.64 8.56
N LEU A 222 6.18 8.07 7.61
CA LEU A 222 6.10 9.42 7.03
C LEU A 222 4.78 9.63 6.27
N SER A 223 4.30 8.61 5.54
CA SER A 223 2.99 8.65 4.89
C SER A 223 1.86 8.83 5.91
N LEU A 224 1.90 8.09 7.03
CA LEU A 224 0.92 8.23 8.10
C LEU A 224 0.96 9.61 8.77
N ALA A 225 2.15 10.21 8.91
CA ALA A 225 2.30 11.57 9.42
C ALA A 225 1.60 12.60 8.55
N TYR A 226 1.81 12.55 7.23
CA TYR A 226 1.13 13.44 6.29
C TYR A 226 -0.39 13.27 6.28
N ILE A 227 -0.89 12.02 6.37
CA ILE A 227 -2.33 11.77 6.46
C ILE A 227 -2.90 12.34 7.75
N ALA A 228 -2.20 12.15 8.87
CA ALA A 228 -2.62 12.64 10.18
C ALA A 228 -2.63 14.18 10.24
N GLU A 229 -1.58 14.83 9.73
CA GLU A 229 -1.48 16.29 9.61
C GLU A 229 -2.61 16.87 8.75
N ALA A 230 -2.80 16.33 7.53
CA ALA A 230 -3.85 16.79 6.64
C ALA A 230 -5.25 16.64 7.26
N ARG A 231 -5.50 15.54 7.98
CA ARG A 231 -6.75 15.34 8.72
C ARG A 231 -6.97 16.39 9.81
N CYS A 232 -5.94 16.76 10.56
CA CYS A 232 -6.07 17.81 11.56
C CYS A 232 -6.40 19.16 10.92
N HIS A 233 -5.80 19.51 9.79
CA HIS A 233 -6.17 20.73 9.07
C HIS A 233 -7.62 20.68 8.54
N LEU A 234 -8.09 19.53 8.05
CA LEU A 234 -9.48 19.37 7.59
C LEU A 234 -10.50 19.52 8.72
N GLU A 235 -10.17 19.09 9.95
CA GLU A 235 -11.01 19.32 11.14
C GLU A 235 -11.07 20.80 11.54
N LEU A 236 -10.01 21.55 11.24
CA LEU A 236 -9.99 23.00 11.40
C LEU A 236 -10.65 23.75 10.23
N GLU A 237 -11.26 23.02 9.29
CA GLU A 237 -11.83 23.54 8.04
C GLU A 237 -10.81 24.26 7.12
N GLU A 238 -9.51 24.05 7.35
CA GLU A 238 -8.40 24.61 6.58
C GLU A 238 -8.09 23.75 5.35
N HIS A 239 -9.09 23.62 4.45
CA HIS A 239 -9.03 22.72 3.29
C HIS A 239 -7.86 23.02 2.34
N GLU A 240 -7.58 24.30 2.07
CA GLU A 240 -6.48 24.72 1.19
C GLU A 240 -5.12 24.35 1.79
N THR A 241 -4.93 24.58 3.10
CA THR A 241 -3.71 24.20 3.81
C THR A 241 -3.53 22.69 3.80
N ALA A 242 -4.59 21.93 4.14
CA ALA A 242 -4.56 20.47 4.12
C ALA A 242 -4.16 19.94 2.74
N LEU A 243 -4.80 20.44 1.68
CA LEU A 243 -4.52 20.01 0.31
C LEU A 243 -3.09 20.34 -0.10
N ARG A 244 -2.63 21.59 0.11
CA ARG A 244 -1.28 22.02 -0.26
C ARG A 244 -0.22 21.20 0.46
N ARG A 245 -0.33 21.04 1.78
CA ARG A 245 0.61 20.28 2.61
C ARG A 245 0.65 18.81 2.20
N PHE A 246 -0.53 18.22 1.98
CA PHE A 246 -0.64 16.84 1.55
C PHE A 246 -0.03 16.61 0.15
N GLN A 247 -0.23 17.54 -0.79
CA GLN A 247 0.40 17.50 -2.12
C GLN A 247 1.92 17.61 -2.07
N GLU A 248 2.46 18.51 -1.23
CA GLU A 248 3.91 18.61 -0.97
C GLU A 248 4.45 17.27 -0.44
N GLY A 249 3.73 16.65 0.50
CA GLY A 249 4.07 15.33 1.03
C GLY A 249 3.98 14.20 0.02
N ALA A 250 2.94 14.17 -0.80
CA ALA A 250 2.73 13.15 -1.83
C ALA A 250 3.90 13.14 -2.84
N LYS A 251 4.31 14.32 -3.32
CA LYS A 251 5.47 14.45 -4.21
C LYS A 251 6.74 13.91 -3.57
N PHE A 252 6.97 14.25 -2.30
CA PHE A 252 8.14 13.77 -1.60
C PHE A 252 8.13 12.25 -1.37
N ILE A 253 7.00 11.68 -0.98
CA ILE A 253 6.82 10.23 -0.80
C ILE A 253 7.02 9.48 -2.10
N ARG A 254 6.47 9.99 -3.22
CA ARG A 254 6.66 9.43 -4.55
C ARG A 254 8.15 9.35 -4.93
N LEU A 255 8.91 10.43 -4.67
CA LEU A 255 10.35 10.47 -4.91
C LEU A 255 11.12 9.47 -4.04
N LEU A 256 10.80 9.36 -2.75
CA LEU A 256 11.42 8.38 -1.85
C LEU A 256 11.13 6.96 -2.30
N LEU A 257 9.89 6.68 -2.68
CA LEU A 257 9.46 5.38 -3.16
C LEU A 257 10.14 5.00 -4.47
N GLN A 258 10.27 5.93 -5.42
CA GLN A 258 11.01 5.65 -6.65
C GLN A 258 12.45 5.19 -6.34
N LYS A 259 13.16 5.91 -5.47
CA LYS A 259 14.51 5.54 -5.04
C LYS A 259 14.54 4.19 -4.31
N TYR A 260 13.54 3.91 -3.48
CA TYR A 260 13.40 2.63 -2.81
C TYR A 260 13.20 1.48 -3.81
N ILE A 261 12.32 1.65 -4.79
CA ILE A 261 12.09 0.66 -5.85
C ILE A 261 13.37 0.44 -6.68
N GLU A 262 14.13 1.50 -6.99
CA GLU A 262 15.43 1.37 -7.68
C GLU A 262 16.44 0.54 -6.87
N VAL A 263 16.48 0.72 -5.53
CA VAL A 263 17.31 -0.11 -4.65
C VAL A 263 16.86 -1.58 -4.70
N MET A 264 15.54 -1.80 -4.63
CA MET A 264 14.95 -3.14 -4.59
C MET A 264 15.03 -3.87 -5.93
N LEU A 265 14.99 -3.17 -7.07
CA LEU A 265 15.20 -3.77 -8.39
C LEU A 265 16.61 -4.35 -8.59
N THR A 266 17.53 -4.09 -7.64
CA THR A 266 18.94 -4.52 -7.64
C THR A 266 19.74 -3.92 -8.79
N SER A 267 21.04 -4.22 -8.83
CA SER A 267 21.90 -3.86 -9.97
C SER A 267 21.51 -4.59 -11.26
N ASN A 268 20.78 -5.71 -11.17
CA ASN A 268 20.33 -6.48 -12.32
C ASN A 268 18.89 -7.02 -12.12
N PRO A 269 17.87 -6.30 -12.63
CA PRO A 269 16.47 -6.66 -12.45
C PRO A 269 16.07 -7.99 -13.11
N ALA A 270 16.86 -8.52 -14.06
CA ALA A 270 16.58 -9.81 -14.68
C ALA A 270 16.66 -10.97 -13.67
N ALA A 271 17.26 -10.77 -12.49
CA ALA A 271 17.25 -11.75 -11.40
C ALA A 271 15.83 -12.13 -10.96
N TYR A 272 14.85 -11.22 -11.09
CA TYR A 272 13.45 -11.49 -10.80
C TYR A 272 12.77 -12.41 -11.82
N LEU A 273 13.33 -12.53 -13.02
CA LEU A 273 12.87 -13.45 -14.08
C LEU A 273 13.56 -14.82 -14.02
N HIS A 274 14.29 -15.10 -12.94
CA HIS A 274 14.98 -16.38 -12.77
C HIS A 274 13.98 -17.56 -12.81
N PRO A 275 14.30 -18.69 -13.47
CA PRO A 275 13.35 -19.80 -13.69
C PRO A 275 12.69 -20.36 -12.42
N GLN A 276 13.36 -20.28 -11.26
CA GLN A 276 12.79 -20.76 -10.00
C GLN A 276 11.58 -19.95 -9.50
N PHE A 277 11.39 -18.73 -10.01
CA PHE A 277 10.26 -17.85 -9.66
C PHE A 277 9.09 -17.98 -10.63
N LYS A 278 9.15 -18.93 -11.57
CA LYS A 278 8.08 -19.18 -12.54
C LYS A 278 6.76 -19.42 -11.82
N GLY A 279 5.75 -18.64 -12.18
CA GLY A 279 4.41 -18.67 -11.56
C GLY A 279 4.25 -17.78 -10.33
N GLN A 280 5.33 -17.18 -9.82
CA GLN A 280 5.29 -16.17 -8.75
C GLN A 280 5.60 -14.77 -9.30
N ILE A 281 6.66 -14.67 -10.11
CA ILE A 281 7.09 -13.45 -10.80
C ILE A 281 7.26 -13.77 -12.28
N ASP A 282 6.66 -12.94 -13.12
CA ASP A 282 6.77 -13.01 -14.57
C ASP A 282 7.10 -11.63 -15.15
N LEU A 283 7.28 -11.59 -16.47
CA LEU A 283 7.56 -10.36 -17.19
C LEU A 283 6.44 -9.33 -17.04
N HIS A 284 5.18 -9.78 -16.96
CA HIS A 284 4.03 -8.89 -16.81
C HIS A 284 4.10 -8.13 -15.48
N LYS A 285 4.30 -8.83 -14.36
CA LYS A 285 4.48 -8.23 -13.05
C LYS A 285 5.68 -7.29 -13.01
N LEU A 286 6.83 -7.70 -13.56
CA LEU A 286 8.00 -6.82 -13.62
C LEU A 286 7.68 -5.55 -14.45
N THR A 287 6.93 -5.70 -15.54
CA THR A 287 6.48 -4.58 -16.37
C THR A 287 5.58 -3.62 -15.59
N GLN A 288 4.71 -4.10 -14.70
CA GLN A 288 3.89 -3.24 -13.86
C GLN A 288 4.73 -2.35 -12.92
N ILE A 289 5.86 -2.86 -12.39
CA ILE A 289 6.81 -2.06 -11.61
C ILE A 289 7.41 -0.95 -12.49
N TYR A 290 7.90 -1.30 -13.69
CA TYR A 290 8.45 -0.33 -14.64
C TYR A 290 7.42 0.70 -15.09
N GLN A 291 6.18 0.29 -15.36
CA GLN A 291 5.06 1.17 -15.73
C GLN A 291 4.72 2.18 -14.64
N TRP A 292 4.88 1.79 -13.37
CA TRP A 292 4.74 2.75 -12.28
C TRP A 292 5.89 3.76 -12.25
N ILE A 293 7.10 3.39 -12.63
CA ILE A 293 8.23 4.33 -12.75
C ILE A 293 8.02 5.27 -13.94
N ASP A 294 7.75 4.71 -15.12
CA ASP A 294 7.42 5.45 -16.34
C ASP A 294 6.26 4.75 -17.08
N PRO A 295 5.10 5.41 -17.21
CA PRO A 295 3.92 4.84 -17.87
C PRO A 295 4.12 4.38 -19.32
N ASN A 296 5.19 4.81 -19.99
CA ASN A 296 5.48 4.45 -21.38
C ASN A 296 6.07 3.04 -21.52
N PHE A 297 6.46 2.39 -20.43
CA PHE A 297 6.92 1.01 -20.48
C PHE A 297 5.80 0.04 -20.88
N ASN A 298 6.14 -0.89 -21.75
CA ASN A 298 5.30 -2.04 -22.09
C ASN A 298 6.16 -3.30 -22.02
N GLU A 299 5.52 -4.47 -22.09
CA GLU A 299 6.22 -5.77 -21.93
C GLU A 299 7.35 -5.95 -22.93
N ASN A 300 7.20 -5.48 -24.18
CA ASN A 300 8.25 -5.56 -25.19
C ASN A 300 9.45 -4.71 -24.79
N THR A 301 9.23 -3.45 -24.40
CA THR A 301 10.32 -2.55 -23.97
C THR A 301 11.05 -3.11 -22.76
N VAL A 302 10.31 -3.63 -21.77
CA VAL A 302 10.91 -4.22 -20.56
C VAL A 302 11.69 -5.50 -20.93
N PHE A 303 11.15 -6.34 -21.80
CA PHE A 303 11.86 -7.52 -22.30
C PHE A 303 13.18 -7.16 -23.00
N GLU A 304 13.18 -6.16 -23.88
CA GLU A 304 14.41 -5.72 -24.56
C GLU A 304 15.47 -5.24 -23.57
N ILE A 305 15.08 -4.49 -22.53
CA ILE A 305 15.99 -4.08 -21.46
C ILE A 305 16.52 -5.30 -20.70
N GLN A 306 15.65 -6.26 -20.37
CA GLN A 306 16.07 -7.44 -19.61
C GLN A 306 16.87 -8.44 -20.44
N ARG A 307 16.80 -8.37 -21.77
CA ARG A 307 17.50 -9.30 -22.67
C ARG A 307 18.99 -9.35 -22.39
N GLU A 308 19.66 -8.20 -22.37
CA GLU A 308 21.09 -8.11 -22.04
C GLU A 308 21.36 -8.46 -20.57
N ASN A 309 20.48 -8.02 -19.68
CA ASN A 309 20.61 -8.22 -18.24
C ASN A 309 20.60 -9.70 -17.86
N MET A 310 19.79 -10.52 -18.54
CA MET A 310 19.78 -11.98 -18.36
C MET A 310 21.16 -12.60 -18.67
N PHE A 311 21.79 -12.20 -19.78
CA PHE A 311 23.14 -12.67 -20.12
C PHE A 311 24.19 -12.17 -19.12
N LYS A 312 24.16 -10.88 -18.77
CA LYS A 312 25.09 -10.29 -17.79
C LYS A 312 24.97 -10.98 -16.43
N LEU A 313 23.76 -11.28 -15.98
CA LEU A 313 23.52 -11.98 -14.71
C LEU A 313 24.23 -13.34 -14.67
N THR A 314 24.19 -14.10 -15.77
CA THR A 314 24.86 -15.41 -15.84
C THR A 314 26.39 -15.29 -15.90
N GLN A 315 26.93 -14.21 -16.47
CA GLN A 315 28.37 -14.01 -16.59
C GLN A 315 29.00 -13.46 -15.31
N SER A 316 28.30 -12.56 -14.61
CA SER A 316 28.78 -11.84 -13.43
C SER A 316 27.90 -12.13 -12.20
N HIS A 317 27.48 -13.38 -12.04
CA HIS A 317 26.54 -13.79 -10.98
C HIS A 317 27.07 -13.48 -9.58
N ASP A 318 28.33 -13.83 -9.30
CA ASP A 318 28.96 -13.57 -8.00
C ASP A 318 29.07 -12.07 -7.70
N GLU A 319 29.34 -11.27 -8.73
CA GLU A 319 29.43 -9.81 -8.61
C GLU A 319 28.06 -9.21 -8.30
N TRP A 320 27.01 -9.63 -9.03
CA TRP A 320 25.63 -9.25 -8.74
C TRP A 320 25.22 -9.65 -7.33
N LEU A 321 25.47 -10.91 -6.94
CA LEU A 321 25.13 -11.44 -5.63
C LEU A 321 25.82 -10.64 -4.51
N SER A 322 27.08 -10.27 -4.73
CA SER A 322 27.84 -9.44 -3.78
C SER A 322 27.31 -8.01 -3.66
N SER A 323 26.62 -7.50 -4.69
CA SER A 323 26.08 -6.14 -4.79
C SER A 323 24.66 -5.98 -4.24
N LEU A 324 24.02 -7.08 -3.81
CA LEU A 324 22.66 -7.04 -3.28
C LEU A 324 22.56 -6.11 -2.05
N PRO A 325 21.51 -5.28 -1.97
CA PRO A 325 21.29 -4.40 -0.82
C PRO A 325 20.96 -5.21 0.45
N SER A 326 21.34 -4.68 1.62
CA SER A 326 20.95 -5.26 2.92
C SER A 326 19.44 -5.26 3.12
N ALA A 327 18.71 -4.38 2.42
CA ALA A 327 17.26 -4.40 2.34
C ALA A 327 16.68 -5.72 1.81
N ILE A 328 17.42 -6.45 0.98
CA ILE A 328 17.02 -7.77 0.48
C ILE A 328 17.65 -8.85 1.35
N VAL A 329 18.96 -8.82 1.55
CA VAL A 329 19.67 -9.82 2.34
C VAL A 329 20.90 -9.21 3.01
N ASP A 330 20.95 -9.27 4.34
CA ASP A 330 22.11 -8.82 5.10
C ASP A 330 23.08 -9.99 5.36
N ARG A 331 24.38 -9.75 5.16
CA ARG A 331 25.43 -10.76 5.33
C ARG A 331 25.61 -11.21 6.79
N SER A 332 25.26 -10.35 7.74
CA SER A 332 25.37 -10.60 9.18
C SER A 332 24.28 -11.54 9.71
N GLU A 333 23.18 -11.71 8.97
CA GLU A 333 22.04 -12.55 9.38
C GLU A 333 22.26 -14.04 9.13
N ILE A 334 23.26 -14.39 8.32
CA ILE A 334 23.57 -15.77 7.97
C ILE A 334 24.43 -16.36 9.08
N GLN A 335 23.92 -17.41 9.75
CA GLN A 335 24.65 -18.09 10.82
C GLN A 335 25.84 -18.87 10.23
N TRP A 336 27.03 -18.31 10.36
CA TRP A 336 28.29 -18.92 9.93
C TRP A 336 28.74 -19.94 10.99
N GLY A 337 28.79 -21.23 10.63
CA GLY A 337 29.27 -22.28 11.55
C GLY A 337 30.71 -22.04 12.00
N ILE A 338 31.07 -22.59 13.16
CA ILE A 338 32.32 -22.36 13.94
C ILE A 338 33.63 -22.73 13.18
N PHE A 339 33.54 -23.24 11.95
CA PHE A 339 34.68 -23.68 11.13
C PHE A 339 34.77 -23.03 9.72
N GLY A 340 34.00 -21.97 9.43
CA GLY A 340 34.00 -21.32 8.11
C GLY A 340 34.86 -20.06 8.06
N GLY A 341 35.90 -20.05 7.21
CA GLY A 341 36.72 -18.86 6.93
C GLY A 341 35.93 -17.71 6.27
N ASN A 342 36.63 -16.58 6.07
CA ASN A 342 36.12 -15.32 5.55
C ASN A 342 35.03 -15.45 4.46
N PRO A 343 34.02 -14.55 4.46
CA PRO A 343 32.85 -14.63 3.61
C PRO A 343 33.26 -14.58 2.14
N THR A 344 33.15 -15.71 1.47
CA THR A 344 33.14 -15.75 0.02
C THR A 344 31.74 -16.14 -0.46
N PRO A 345 31.30 -15.67 -1.64
CA PRO A 345 30.04 -16.09 -2.27
C PRO A 345 29.85 -17.62 -2.34
N PHE A 346 30.95 -18.36 -2.26
CA PHE A 346 31.08 -19.78 -2.57
C PHE A 346 30.51 -20.80 -1.57
N THR A 347 29.81 -20.39 -0.50
CA THR A 347 29.16 -21.36 0.39
C THR A 347 27.73 -21.71 -0.02
N GLY A 348 27.17 -21.05 -1.05
CA GLY A 348 25.80 -21.25 -1.54
C GLY A 348 24.69 -20.84 -0.56
N ARG A 349 25.01 -20.60 0.72
CA ARG A 349 24.05 -20.20 1.76
C ARG A 349 23.52 -18.80 1.57
N PHE A 350 24.39 -17.84 1.23
CA PHE A 350 23.98 -16.47 0.93
C PHE A 350 23.10 -16.41 -0.32
N GLU A 351 23.51 -17.10 -1.39
CA GLU A 351 22.72 -17.24 -2.60
C GLU A 351 21.33 -17.84 -2.33
N LYS A 352 21.26 -18.93 -1.56
CA LYS A 352 20.00 -19.56 -1.19
C LYS A 352 19.07 -18.62 -0.41
N GLU A 353 19.61 -17.85 0.53
CA GLU A 353 18.80 -16.88 1.29
C GLU A 353 18.40 -15.69 0.41
N ALA A 354 19.29 -15.19 -0.45
CA ALA A 354 18.97 -14.15 -1.42
C ALA A 354 17.80 -14.55 -2.33
N TYR A 355 17.87 -15.74 -2.93
CA TYR A 355 16.81 -16.25 -3.79
C TYR A 355 15.51 -16.58 -3.05
N LYS A 356 15.58 -16.90 -1.76
CA LYS A 356 14.39 -17.01 -0.90
C LYS A 356 13.73 -15.65 -0.65
N ARG A 357 14.52 -14.57 -0.55
CA ARG A 357 14.04 -13.22 -0.22
C ARG A 357 13.67 -12.36 -1.42
N LEU A 358 14.17 -12.67 -2.62
CA LEU A 358 13.82 -11.92 -3.83
C LEU A 358 12.30 -11.88 -4.10
N PRO A 359 11.55 -12.99 -4.04
CA PRO A 359 10.09 -12.93 -4.20
C PRO A 359 9.41 -12.01 -3.18
N GLN A 360 9.88 -12.05 -1.95
CA GLN A 360 9.38 -11.22 -0.86
C GLN A 360 9.69 -9.74 -1.09
N ALA A 361 10.90 -9.43 -1.52
CA ALA A 361 11.32 -8.09 -1.90
C ALA A 361 10.43 -7.54 -3.04
N PHE A 362 10.06 -8.39 -4.00
CA PHE A 362 9.17 -8.03 -5.09
C PHE A 362 7.74 -7.73 -4.60
N GLU A 363 7.20 -8.57 -3.72
CA GLU A 363 5.89 -8.33 -3.10
C GLU A 363 5.87 -7.01 -2.30
N VAL A 364 6.95 -6.70 -1.58
CA VAL A 364 7.09 -5.41 -0.88
C VAL A 364 7.09 -4.24 -1.87
N MET A 365 7.77 -4.35 -3.01
CA MET A 365 7.71 -3.33 -4.06
C MET A 365 6.27 -3.11 -4.55
N GLU A 366 5.53 -4.19 -4.86
CA GLU A 366 4.12 -4.10 -5.27
C GLU A 366 3.26 -3.43 -4.19
N CYS A 367 3.46 -3.80 -2.93
CA CYS A 367 2.72 -3.22 -1.79
C CYS A 367 3.02 -1.73 -1.58
N MET A 368 4.27 -1.31 -1.74
CA MET A 368 4.68 0.09 -1.60
C MET A 368 4.16 0.95 -2.75
N ILE A 369 4.12 0.40 -3.97
CA ILE A 369 3.49 1.04 -5.13
C ILE A 369 1.99 1.20 -4.93
N GLU A 370 1.31 0.15 -4.47
CA GLU A 370 -0.12 0.21 -4.16
C GLU A 370 -0.41 1.20 -3.02
N THR A 371 0.46 1.25 -2.02
CA THR A 371 0.39 2.25 -0.94
C THR A 371 0.48 3.67 -1.50
N ASN A 372 1.42 3.95 -2.41
CA ASN A 372 1.51 5.25 -3.08
C ASN A 372 0.25 5.59 -3.86
N ARG A 373 -0.29 4.64 -4.62
CA ARG A 373 -1.54 4.84 -5.38
C ARG A 373 -2.72 5.16 -4.46
N ARG A 374 -2.79 4.57 -3.25
CA ARG A 374 -3.81 4.91 -2.24
C ARG A 374 -3.55 6.28 -1.62
N PHE A 375 -2.30 6.67 -1.46
CA PHE A 375 -1.93 8.02 -1.03
C PHE A 375 -2.36 9.08 -2.06
N GLU A 376 -2.10 8.84 -3.35
CA GLU A 376 -2.57 9.68 -4.46
C GLU A 376 -4.11 9.71 -4.54
N ALA A 377 -4.77 8.57 -4.35
CA ALA A 377 -6.22 8.50 -4.25
C ALA A 377 -6.75 9.44 -3.16
N TYR A 378 -6.12 9.49 -1.98
CA TYR A 378 -6.53 10.42 -0.94
C TYR A 378 -6.40 11.88 -1.37
N GLN A 379 -5.32 12.23 -2.07
CA GLN A 379 -5.16 13.58 -2.62
C GLN A 379 -6.35 13.96 -3.51
N THR A 380 -6.81 13.03 -4.36
CA THR A 380 -8.00 13.28 -5.20
C THR A 380 -9.27 13.44 -4.39
N GLU A 381 -9.42 12.73 -3.26
CA GLU A 381 -10.54 12.94 -2.34
C GLU A 381 -10.49 14.35 -1.76
N LEU A 382 -9.33 14.82 -1.29
CA LEU A 382 -9.18 16.18 -0.74
C LEU A 382 -9.50 17.27 -1.77
N GLN A 383 -9.04 17.08 -3.02
CA GLN A 383 -9.37 17.98 -4.13
C GLN A 383 -10.88 17.96 -4.43
N ALA A 384 -11.51 16.79 -4.44
CA ALA A 384 -12.94 16.66 -4.69
C ALA A 384 -13.78 17.30 -3.58
N ILE A 385 -13.42 17.12 -2.31
CA ILE A 385 -14.09 17.77 -1.16
C ILE A 385 -14.09 19.29 -1.33
N SER A 386 -12.92 19.85 -1.67
CA SER A 386 -12.77 21.29 -1.93
C SER A 386 -13.59 21.75 -3.15
N GLN A 387 -13.50 21.05 -4.29
CA GLN A 387 -14.18 21.44 -5.53
C GLN A 387 -15.71 21.28 -5.46
N LEU A 388 -16.19 20.26 -4.75
CA LEU A 388 -17.62 19.98 -4.57
C LEU A 388 -18.26 20.82 -3.46
N GLY A 389 -17.46 21.54 -2.66
CA GLY A 389 -17.94 22.33 -1.53
C GLY A 389 -18.60 21.48 -0.43
N ILE A 390 -18.18 20.22 -0.29
CA ILE A 390 -18.67 19.30 0.75
C ILE A 390 -17.74 19.45 1.96
N SER A 391 -18.28 19.54 3.18
CA SER A 391 -17.42 19.54 4.37
C SER A 391 -16.72 18.19 4.52
N PHE A 392 -15.51 18.17 5.09
CA PHE A 392 -14.84 16.90 5.38
C PHE A 392 -15.70 15.98 6.26
N HIS A 393 -16.44 16.54 7.21
CA HIS A 393 -17.32 15.78 8.09
C HIS A 393 -18.49 15.12 7.33
N ASP A 394 -19.09 15.83 6.37
CA ASP A 394 -20.16 15.28 5.53
C ASP A 394 -19.61 14.23 4.56
N TRP A 395 -18.40 14.44 4.02
CA TRP A 395 -17.70 13.46 3.19
C TRP A 395 -17.51 12.12 3.92
N LEU A 396 -17.13 12.17 5.20
CA LEU A 396 -16.96 10.97 6.03
C LEU A 396 -18.28 10.24 6.31
N LYS A 397 -19.39 10.98 6.39
CA LYS A 397 -20.73 10.43 6.65
C LYS A 397 -21.44 9.89 5.42
N LEU A 398 -20.87 10.05 4.23
CA LEU A 398 -21.44 9.51 3.01
C LEU A 398 -21.70 8.00 3.16
N THR A 399 -22.97 7.63 3.03
CA THR A 399 -23.46 6.25 3.01
C THR A 399 -24.62 6.19 2.01
N PRO A 400 -24.84 5.04 1.33
CA PRO A 400 -26.06 4.85 0.53
C PRO A 400 -27.29 5.03 1.42
N SER A 401 -28.20 5.93 1.02
CA SER A 401 -29.41 6.24 1.79
C SER A 401 -30.62 5.37 1.40
N THR A 402 -30.58 4.78 0.21
CA THR A 402 -31.69 4.02 -0.39
C THR A 402 -31.39 2.54 -0.58
N GLU A 403 -30.14 2.12 -0.38
CA GLU A 403 -29.70 0.74 -0.63
C GLU A 403 -29.49 -0.01 0.68
N ILE A 404 -30.04 -1.23 0.76
CA ILE A 404 -29.69 -2.17 1.81
C ILE A 404 -28.32 -2.74 1.46
N LYS A 405 -27.37 -2.66 2.41
CA LYS A 405 -26.05 -3.25 2.24
C LYS A 405 -26.17 -4.74 1.86
N PRO A 406 -25.71 -5.17 0.68
CA PRO A 406 -25.72 -6.57 0.32
C PRO A 406 -24.83 -7.39 1.26
N ASP A 407 -25.22 -8.64 1.54
CA ASP A 407 -24.39 -9.55 2.32
C ASP A 407 -23.03 -9.74 1.64
N GLY A 408 -21.95 -9.49 2.37
CA GLY A 408 -20.58 -9.54 1.85
C GLY A 408 -20.10 -8.31 1.07
N ALA A 409 -20.91 -7.24 0.96
CA ALA A 409 -20.45 -5.98 0.36
C ALA A 409 -19.41 -5.29 1.25
N GLU A 410 -18.14 -5.38 0.86
CA GLU A 410 -17.03 -4.75 1.58
C GLU A 410 -16.71 -3.33 1.11
N LEU A 411 -17.22 -2.94 -0.06
CA LEU A 411 -16.93 -1.66 -0.70
C LEU A 411 -18.21 -0.83 -0.86
N MET A 412 -18.02 0.49 -0.83
CA MET A 412 -18.98 1.47 -1.30
C MET A 412 -18.31 2.36 -2.35
N TYR A 413 -19.10 2.83 -3.30
CA TYR A 413 -18.67 3.65 -4.41
C TYR A 413 -19.24 5.06 -4.26
N ILE A 414 -18.40 6.07 -4.43
CA ILE A 414 -18.80 7.48 -4.42
C ILE A 414 -18.62 8.01 -5.83
N ILE A 415 -19.74 8.28 -6.49
CA ILE A 415 -19.80 8.65 -7.90
C ILE A 415 -20.17 10.14 -7.99
N PRO A 416 -19.31 11.02 -8.50
CA PRO A 416 -19.69 12.41 -8.72
C PRO A 416 -20.73 12.51 -9.83
N SER A 417 -21.61 13.51 -9.75
CA SER A 417 -22.66 13.75 -10.75
C SER A 417 -22.14 13.93 -12.18
N LYS A 418 -20.89 14.37 -12.32
CA LYS A 418 -20.11 14.40 -13.57
C LYS A 418 -18.67 13.99 -13.26
N PRO A 419 -17.95 13.33 -14.20
CA PRO A 419 -16.53 13.05 -14.02
C PRO A 419 -15.76 14.32 -13.64
N LEU A 420 -14.95 14.24 -12.59
CA LEU A 420 -14.23 15.39 -12.06
C LEU A 420 -12.85 15.51 -12.69
N GLU A 421 -12.56 16.69 -13.21
CA GLU A 421 -11.23 17.07 -13.65
C GLU A 421 -10.49 17.69 -12.47
N LEU A 422 -9.58 16.91 -11.90
CA LEU A 422 -8.77 17.32 -10.75
C LEU A 422 -7.37 17.66 -11.21
N GLN A 423 -6.68 18.54 -10.45
CA GLN A 423 -5.28 18.82 -10.74
C GLN A 423 -4.46 17.52 -10.67
N PRO A 424 -3.65 17.21 -11.69
CA PRO A 424 -2.90 15.96 -11.72
C PRO A 424 -2.01 15.83 -10.49
N SER A 425 -2.05 14.66 -9.85
CA SER A 425 -0.98 14.19 -8.99
C SER A 425 0.27 14.03 -9.86
N MET A 426 1.23 14.96 -9.73
CA MET A 426 2.51 14.90 -10.44
C MET A 426 3.42 13.85 -9.84
#